data_AF-A0A6N3QTL1-F1
#
_entry.id   AF-A0A6N3QTL1-F1
#
_cell.length_a   1.000
_cell.length_b   1.000
_cell.length_c   1.000
_cell.angle_alpha   90.00
_cell.angle_beta   90.00
_cell.angle_gamma   90.00
#
_symmetry.space_group_name_H-M   'P 1'
#
loop_
_entity.id
_entity.type
_entity.pdbx_description
1 polymer ?
#
loop_
_entity_poly.entity_id
_entity_poly.type
_entity_poly.pdbx_seq_one_letter_code
_entity_poly.pdbx_strand_id
1 'polypeptide(L)' 'MALHAEAQRHRVYRLLTKCALFMPDAALTPYPAYKIVQIQYIAEFS' A
#
# COMPACT_ATOMS: atom_id res chain seq x y z
N MET A 1 19.55 -6.76 19.40
CA MET A 1 19.58 -7.02 17.94
C MET A 1 18.29 -7.69 17.42
N ALA A 2 17.80 -8.77 18.03
CA ALA A 2 16.58 -9.47 17.57
C ALA A 2 15.29 -8.63 17.63
N LEU A 3 15.07 -7.87 18.72
CA LEU A 3 13.87 -7.04 18.90
C LEU A 3 13.71 -5.96 17.82
N HIS A 4 14.81 -5.36 17.37
CA HIS A 4 14.79 -4.35 16.30
C HIS A 4 14.49 -4.96 14.93
N ALA A 5 15.00 -6.15 14.65
CA ALA A 5 14.72 -6.87 13.40
C ALA A 5 13.24 -7.28 13.31
N GLU A 6 12.63 -7.68 14.43
CA GLU A 6 11.22 -8.02 14.51
C GLU A 6 10.32 -6.79 14.36
N ALA A 7 10.66 -5.66 15.01
CA ALA A 7 9.94 -4.40 14.84
C ALA A 7 10.01 -3.88 13.39
N GLN A 8 11.16 -4.02 12.72
CA GLN A 8 11.30 -3.69 11.30
C GLN A 8 10.46 -4.62 10.41
N ARG A 9 10.49 -5.94 10.64
CA ARG A 9 9.60 -6.89 9.95
C ARG A 9 8.14 -6.50 10.11
N HIS A 10 7.69 -6.25 11.34
CA HIS A 10 6.31 -5.86 11.61
C HIS A 10 5.91 -4.57 10.90
N ARG A 11 6.81 -3.58 10.85
CA ARG A 11 6.59 -2.34 10.10
C ARG A 11 6.47 -2.58 8.59
N VAL A 12 7.33 -3.42 8.02
CA VAL A 12 7.29 -3.80 6.59
C VAL A 12 6.01 -4.56 6.26
N TYR A 13 5.64 -5.57 7.05
CA TYR A 13 4.40 -6.31 6.86
C TYR A 13 3.17 -5.40 6.95
N ARG A 14 3.12 -4.50 7.94
CA ARG A 14 2.01 -3.55 8.08
C ARG A 14 1.89 -2.61 6.86
N LEU A 15 3.00 -2.18 6.29
CA LEU A 15 3.01 -1.36 5.08
C LEU A 15 2.50 -2.17 3.87
N LEU A 16 3.03 -3.37 3.66
CA LEU A 16 2.62 -4.25 2.55
C LEU A 16 1.13 -4.61 2.62
N THR A 17 0.61 -4.90 3.82
CA THR A 17 -0.81 -5.16 4.03
C THR A 17 -1.67 -3.95 3.68
N LYS A 18 -1.25 -2.74 4.06
CA LYS A 18 -1.95 -1.51 3.67
C LYS A 18 -1.93 -1.32 2.15
N CYS A 19 -0.78 -1.52 1.49
CA CYS A 19 -0.71 -1.49 0.03
C CYS A 19 -1.67 -2.48 -0.63
N ALA A 20 -1.71 -3.73 -0.15
CA ALA A 20 -2.57 -4.75 -0.73
C ALA A 20 -4.07 -4.49 -0.53
N LEU A 21 -4.46 -3.84 0.57
CA LEU A 21 -5.88 -3.57 0.88
C LEU A 21 -6.44 -2.36 0.14
N PHE A 22 -5.61 -1.35 -0.13
CA PHE A 22 -6.05 -0.06 -0.65
C PHE A 22 -5.60 0.21 -2.09
N MET A 23 -4.72 -0.62 -2.68
CA MET A 23 -4.36 -0.49 -4.08
C MET A 23 -5.54 -0.95 -4.97
N PRO A 24 -6.04 -0.10 -5.88
CA PRO A 24 -7.10 -0.49 -6.79
C PRO A 24 -6.62 -1.58 -7.73
N ASP A 25 -7.49 -2.57 -7.99
CA ASP A 25 -7.22 -3.59 -8.99
C ASP A 25 -7.19 -2.95 -10.38
N ALA A 26 -6.05 -3.07 -11.07
CA ALA A 26 -5.82 -2.48 -12.40
C ALA A 26 -6.62 -3.17 -13.52
N ALA A 27 -7.04 -4.42 -13.32
CA ALA A 27 -7.87 -5.16 -14.27
C ALA A 27 -9.36 -4.85 -14.07
N LEU A 28 -9.80 -4.62 -12.82
CA LEU A 28 -11.19 -4.28 -12.51
C LEU A 28 -11.49 -2.78 -12.62
N THR A 29 -10.49 -1.92 -12.44
CA THR A 29 -10.66 -0.46 -12.46
C THR A 29 -10.14 0.10 -13.78
N PRO A 30 -11.01 0.54 -14.70
CA PRO A 30 -10.58 1.09 -15.98
C PRO A 30 -9.94 2.47 -15.84
N TYR A 31 -9.19 2.86 -16.87
CA TYR A 31 -8.68 4.23 -17.01
C TYR A 31 -9.85 5.20 -17.32
N PRO A 32 -9.91 6.42 -16.76
CA PRO A 32 -8.92 7.06 -15.88
C PRO A 32 -9.14 6.82 -14.37
N ALA A 33 -10.22 6.13 -13.98
CA ALA A 33 -10.59 5.95 -12.57
C ALA A 33 -9.44 5.30 -11.75
N TYR A 34 -8.74 4.33 -12.33
CA TYR A 34 -7.56 3.72 -11.72
C TYR A 34 -6.50 4.75 -11.31
N LYS A 35 -6.23 5.75 -12.18
CA LYS A 35 -5.21 6.77 -11.89
C LYS A 35 -5.62 7.71 -10.79
N ILE A 36 -6.90 8.08 -10.72
CA ILE A 36 -7.41 8.96 -9.66
C ILE A 36 -7.26 8.27 -8.31
N VAL A 37 -7.67 7.00 -8.21
CA VAL A 37 -7.54 6.21 -6.99
C VAL A 37 -6.07 5.95 -6.63
N GLN A 38 -5.21 5.67 -7.63
CA GLN A 38 -3.77 5.54 -7.42
C GLN A 38 -3.15 6.83 -6.86
N ILE A 39 -3.54 8.00 -7.36
CA ILE A 39 -3.05 9.30 -6.88
C ILE A 39 -3.50 9.55 -5.43
N GLN A 40 -4.76 9.28 -5.12
CA GLN A 40 -5.30 9.41 -3.75
C GLN A 40 -4.57 8.48 -2.79
N TYR A 41 -4.35 7.22 -3.19
CA TYR A 41 -3.60 6.24 -2.42
C TYR A 41 -2.16 6.72 -2.14
N ILE A 42 -1.46 7.21 -3.16
CA ILE A 42 -0.10 7.74 -2.97
C ILE A 42 -0.14 8.91 -2.00
N ALA A 43 -1.05 9.87 -2.17
CA ALA A 43 -1.14 11.05 -1.30
C ALA A 43 -1.44 10.71 0.18
N GLU A 44 -2.15 9.61 0.46
CA GLU A 44 -2.47 9.16 1.82
C GLU A 44 -1.30 8.42 2.51
N PHE A 45 -0.39 7.84 1.73
CA PHE A 45 0.69 6.98 2.23
C PHE A 45 2.11 7.46 1.90
N SER A 46 2.28 8.65 1.33
CA SER A 46 3.59 9.29 1.07
C SER A 46 4.01 10.31 2.12
#